data_AF-A0A6P2SUM9-F1
#
_entry.id   AF-A0A6P2SUM9-F1
#
_cell.length_a   1.000
_cell.length_b   1.000
_cell.length_c   1.000
_cell.angle_alpha   90.00
_cell.angle_beta   90.00
_cell.angle_gamma   90.00
#
_symmetry.space_group_name_H-M   'P 1'
#
loop_
_entity.id
_entity.type
_entity.pdbx_description
1 polymer ?
#
loop_
_entity_poly.entity_id
_entity_poly.type
_entity_poly.pdbx_seq_one_letter_code
_entity_poly.pdbx_strand_id
1 'polypeptide(L)'
;MLVLIGVPIVVIGFALRFNALLVVTIAGLATGLAGGLNLVDIISAFGKAFTENRYMGLIWLTLPVIALLERNGLKEQAKRMISRVQAATTGRVLMLYFVLRQATAALGLTSLGGHAQMVRPLIAPMAEAAAVNRHGELPEAVRQQIRAHASGVDNVAVFFGEDIFIAIQSILLIKGFLEQNGISIEPLHLSVWAIPTAIAALLIHCTRLALLDRRLTRGFGLVGQEGAR
;
A
#
# COMPACT_ATOMS: atom_id res chain seq x y z
N MET A 1 -13.26 4.26 39.76
CA MET A 1 -12.75 5.37 38.91
C MET A 1 -11.28 5.20 38.49
N LEU A 2 -10.44 4.44 39.22
CA LEU A 2 -9.05 4.17 38.82
C LEU A 2 -8.89 3.25 37.59
N VAL A 3 -9.93 2.49 37.22
CA VAL A 3 -9.93 1.57 36.07
C VAL A 3 -9.58 2.28 34.74
N LEU A 4 -9.90 3.57 34.63
CA LEU A 4 -9.62 4.39 33.45
C LEU A 4 -8.17 4.91 33.39
N ILE A 5 -7.28 4.53 34.31
CA ILE A 5 -5.89 5.01 34.35
C ILE A 5 -5.09 4.65 33.07
N GLY A 6 -5.49 3.61 32.35
CA GLY A 6 -4.91 3.28 31.05
C GLY A 6 -5.08 4.38 30.00
N VAL A 7 -6.19 5.13 30.02
CA VAL A 7 -6.46 6.20 29.03
C VAL A 7 -5.41 7.33 29.10
N PRO A 8 -5.14 7.98 30.26
CA PRO A 8 -4.09 8.99 30.34
C PRO A 8 -2.69 8.41 30.07
N ILE A 9 -2.41 7.14 30.44
CA ILE A 9 -1.14 6.48 30.10
C ILE A 9 -0.96 6.41 28.57
N VAL A 10 -2.00 6.00 27.83
CA VAL A 10 -1.95 5.95 26.36
C VAL A 10 -1.79 7.34 25.75
N VAL A 11 -2.57 8.32 26.22
CA VAL A 11 -2.52 9.70 25.71
C VAL A 11 -1.13 10.31 25.91
N ILE A 12 -0.57 10.20 27.12
CA ILE A 12 0.77 10.73 27.44
C ILE A 12 1.86 9.95 26.68
N GLY A 13 1.77 8.62 26.64
CA GLY A 13 2.76 7.79 25.94
C GLY A 13 2.84 8.09 24.45
N PHE A 14 1.70 8.28 23.78
CA PHE A 14 1.66 8.66 22.38
C PHE A 14 2.08 10.12 22.15
N ALA A 15 1.72 11.05 23.06
CA ALA A 15 2.20 12.43 22.99
C ALA A 15 3.73 12.52 23.08
N LEU A 16 4.34 11.68 23.92
CA LEU A 16 5.79 11.55 24.06
C LEU A 16 6.46 10.69 22.97
N ARG A 17 5.67 10.17 22.01
CA ARG A 17 6.14 9.30 20.90
C ARG A 17 6.88 8.04 21.36
N PHE A 18 6.51 7.50 22.52
CA PHE A 18 7.04 6.21 22.97
C PHE A 18 6.53 5.05 22.12
N ASN A 19 7.21 3.90 22.21
CA ASN A 19 6.83 2.70 21.47
C ASN A 19 5.40 2.29 21.81
N ALA A 20 4.55 2.20 20.80
CA ALA A 20 3.12 2.00 20.98
C ALA A 20 2.78 0.67 21.68
N LEU A 21 3.50 -0.42 21.39
CA LEU A 21 3.31 -1.71 22.05
C LEU A 21 3.59 -1.61 23.55
N LEU A 22 4.68 -0.93 23.92
CA LEU A 22 5.05 -0.76 25.33
C LEU A 22 4.02 0.10 26.08
N VAL A 23 3.58 1.20 25.47
CA VAL A 23 2.56 2.09 26.04
C VAL A 23 1.25 1.35 26.28
N VAL A 24 0.74 0.61 25.27
CA VAL A 24 -0.51 -0.14 25.38
C VAL A 24 -0.40 -1.29 26.40
N THR A 25 0.75 -1.96 26.47
CA THR A 25 0.98 -3.03 27.46
C THR A 25 0.95 -2.50 28.88
N ILE A 26 1.66 -1.39 29.15
CA ILE A 26 1.67 -0.75 30.47
C ILE A 26 0.28 -0.23 30.84
N ALA A 27 -0.43 0.39 29.88
CA ALA A 27 -1.80 0.85 30.11
C ALA A 27 -2.75 -0.30 30.45
N GLY A 28 -2.67 -1.42 29.73
CA GLY A 28 -3.46 -2.63 30.01
C GLY A 28 -3.14 -3.24 31.38
N LEU A 29 -1.86 -3.32 31.75
CA LEU A 29 -1.43 -3.77 33.09
C LEU A 29 -1.96 -2.85 34.19
N ALA A 30 -1.79 -1.53 34.04
CA ALA A 30 -2.24 -0.54 35.02
C ALA A 30 -3.76 -0.55 35.19
N THR A 31 -4.53 -0.64 34.09
CA THR A 31 -6.00 -0.77 34.12
C THR A 31 -6.44 -2.09 34.75
N GLY A 32 -5.78 -3.21 34.43
CA GLY A 32 -6.08 -4.51 35.03
C GLY A 32 -5.88 -4.51 36.54
N LEU A 33 -4.73 -4.00 37.02
CA LEU A 33 -4.42 -3.88 38.44
C LEU A 33 -5.39 -2.92 39.15
N ALA A 34 -5.69 -1.77 38.53
CA ALA A 34 -6.66 -0.81 39.06
C ALA A 34 -8.10 -1.34 39.05
N GLY A 35 -8.40 -2.35 38.23
CA GLY A 35 -9.65 -3.11 38.21
C GLY A 35 -9.73 -4.23 39.24
N GLY A 36 -8.69 -4.43 40.05
CA GLY A 36 -8.64 -5.48 41.08
C GLY A 36 -8.27 -6.86 40.55
N LEU A 37 -7.80 -6.97 39.30
CA LEU A 37 -7.27 -8.22 38.77
C LEU A 37 -5.86 -8.47 39.30
N ASN A 38 -5.55 -9.71 39.64
CA ASN A 38 -4.19 -10.10 40.01
C ASN A 38 -3.32 -10.23 38.75
N LEU A 39 -1.99 -10.19 38.90
CA LEU A 39 -1.08 -10.25 37.75
C LEU A 39 -1.30 -11.49 36.86
N VAL A 40 -1.59 -12.64 37.48
CA VAL A 40 -1.88 -13.89 36.78
C VAL A 40 -3.16 -13.79 35.95
N ASP A 41 -4.20 -13.14 36.49
CA ASP A 41 -5.48 -12.95 35.80
C ASP A 41 -5.32 -12.01 34.61
N ILE A 42 -4.51 -10.96 34.75
CA ILE A 42 -4.19 -10.03 33.66
C ILE A 42 -3.45 -10.75 32.54
N ILE A 43 -2.40 -11.52 32.86
CA ILE A 43 -1.65 -12.30 31.88
C ILE A 43 -2.57 -13.34 31.20
N SER A 44 -3.44 -13.99 31.97
CA SER A 44 -4.42 -14.95 31.44
C SER A 44 -5.43 -14.28 30.49
N ALA A 45 -5.88 -13.06 30.81
CA ALA A 45 -6.75 -12.28 29.95
C ALA A 45 -6.06 -11.90 28.63
N PHE A 46 -4.79 -11.50 28.67
CA PHE A 46 -4.00 -11.30 27.44
C PHE A 46 -3.92 -12.60 26.62
N GLY A 47 -3.56 -13.73 27.25
CA GLY A 47 -3.48 -15.02 26.57
C GLY A 47 -4.80 -15.46 25.92
N LYS A 48 -5.92 -15.26 26.64
CA LYS A 48 -7.26 -15.51 26.12
C LYS A 48 -7.56 -14.60 24.92
N ALA A 49 -7.28 -13.30 25.02
CA ALA A 49 -7.46 -12.36 23.93
C ALA A 49 -6.64 -12.72 22.68
N PHE A 50 -5.39 -13.16 22.83
CA PHE A 50 -4.58 -13.65 21.70
C PHE A 50 -5.15 -14.92 21.07
N THR A 51 -5.69 -15.83 21.89
CA THR A 51 -6.26 -17.11 21.41
C THR A 51 -7.59 -16.90 20.69
N GLU A 52 -8.45 -16.04 21.21
CA GLU A 52 -9.72 -15.64 20.56
C GLU A 52 -9.44 -14.87 19.26
N ASN A 53 -8.40 -14.04 19.24
CA ASN A 53 -7.98 -13.30 18.06
C ASN A 53 -6.94 -14.06 17.22
N ARG A 54 -6.95 -15.40 17.20
CA ARG A 54 -6.00 -16.24 16.44
C ARG A 54 -5.95 -15.91 14.95
N TYR A 55 -7.04 -15.39 14.39
CA TYR A 55 -7.11 -14.92 13.01
C TYR A 55 -6.14 -13.76 12.72
N MET A 56 -5.74 -12.96 13.73
CA MET A 56 -4.64 -11.98 13.58
C MET A 56 -3.31 -12.65 13.22
N GLY A 57 -3.17 -13.94 13.52
CA GLY A 57 -2.02 -14.75 13.13
C GLY A 57 -2.01 -15.17 11.66
N LEU A 58 -3.05 -14.90 10.86
CA LEU A 58 -3.07 -15.25 9.42
C LEU A 58 -1.88 -14.65 8.67
N ILE A 59 -1.41 -13.47 9.09
CA ILE A 59 -0.25 -12.80 8.50
C ILE A 59 1.01 -13.67 8.58
N TRP A 60 1.16 -14.46 9.64
CA TRP A 60 2.29 -15.38 9.80
C TRP A 60 2.22 -16.57 8.86
N LEU A 61 1.03 -16.94 8.36
CA LEU A 61 0.87 -17.97 7.33
C LEU A 61 1.18 -17.42 5.93
N THR A 62 0.84 -16.16 5.65
CA THR A 62 1.09 -15.54 4.36
C THR A 62 2.57 -15.20 4.16
N LEU A 63 3.28 -14.84 5.23
CA LEU A 63 4.70 -14.45 5.18
C LEU A 63 5.61 -15.55 4.58
N PRO A 64 5.57 -16.83 5.01
CA PRO A 64 6.34 -17.91 4.39
C PRO A 64 6.05 -18.10 2.90
N VAL A 65 4.79 -17.95 2.49
CA VAL A 65 4.40 -18.06 1.08
C VAL A 65 5.02 -16.94 0.26
N ILE A 66 4.90 -15.69 0.74
CA ILE A 66 5.53 -14.52 0.10
C ILE A 66 7.05 -14.69 0.08
N ALA A 67 7.65 -15.12 1.19
CA ALA A 67 9.09 -15.35 1.29
C ALA A 67 9.58 -16.43 0.32
N LEU A 68 8.82 -17.51 0.14
CA LEU A 68 9.14 -18.56 -0.83
C LEU A 68 9.06 -18.02 -2.26
N LEU A 69 8.02 -17.26 -2.58
CA LEU A 69 7.88 -16.62 -3.89
C LEU A 69 9.03 -15.66 -4.18
N GLU A 70 9.42 -14.83 -3.21
CA GLU A 70 10.57 -13.93 -3.34
C GLU A 70 11.89 -14.68 -3.50
N ARG A 71 12.12 -15.72 -2.69
CA ARG A 71 13.34 -16.54 -2.78
C ARG A 71 13.48 -17.23 -4.14
N ASN A 72 12.38 -17.58 -4.78
CA ASN A 72 12.36 -18.17 -6.11
C ASN A 72 12.44 -17.13 -7.24
N GLY A 73 12.72 -15.86 -6.91
CA GLY A 73 13.03 -14.84 -7.89
C GLY A 73 11.80 -14.18 -8.53
N LEU A 74 10.66 -14.17 -7.84
CA LEU A 74 9.43 -13.54 -8.35
C LEU A 74 9.66 -12.05 -8.70
N LYS A 75 10.48 -11.35 -7.90
CA LYS A 75 10.86 -9.94 -8.14
C LYS A 75 11.64 -9.77 -9.45
N GLU A 76 12.66 -10.59 -9.66
CA GLU A 76 13.49 -10.59 -10.84
C GLU A 76 12.68 -10.93 -12.09
N GLN A 77 11.77 -11.90 -11.98
CA GLN A 77 10.90 -12.29 -13.07
C GLN A 77 9.87 -11.21 -13.42
N ALA A 78 9.26 -10.56 -12.42
CA ALA A 78 8.38 -9.41 -12.63
C ALA A 78 9.13 -8.26 -13.33
N LYS A 79 10.35 -7.96 -12.89
CA LYS A 79 11.22 -6.95 -13.51
C LYS A 79 11.52 -7.29 -14.98
N ARG A 80 11.90 -8.54 -15.27
CA ARG A 80 12.18 -9.02 -16.64
C ARG A 80 10.95 -8.99 -17.54
N MET A 81 9.78 -9.33 -17.00
CA MET A 81 8.52 -9.31 -17.75
C MET A 81 8.16 -7.87 -18.14
N ILE A 82 8.27 -6.94 -17.20
CA ILE A 82 7.91 -5.53 -17.42
C ILE A 82 8.91 -4.82 -18.31
N SER A 83 10.21 -5.14 -18.22
CA SER A 83 11.22 -4.58 -19.11
C SER A 83 11.05 -4.97 -20.58
N ARG A 84 10.32 -6.06 -20.87
CA ARG A 84 10.01 -6.51 -22.25
C ARG A 84 8.84 -5.75 -22.87
N VAL A 85 8.08 -5.01 -22.06
CA VAL A 85 6.92 -4.26 -22.56
C VAL A 85 7.40 -3.09 -23.40
N GLN A 86 7.09 -3.15 -24.69
CA GLN A 86 7.24 -2.02 -25.60
C GLN A 86 5.94 -1.19 -25.58
N ALA A 87 5.85 -0.24 -24.67
CA ALA A 87 4.74 0.72 -24.65
C ALA A 87 5.12 1.98 -25.42
N ALA A 88 4.22 2.42 -26.30
CA ALA A 88 4.46 3.53 -27.23
C ALA A 88 4.39 4.94 -26.60
N THR A 89 3.92 5.07 -25.35
CA THR A 89 3.79 6.36 -24.65
C THR A 89 4.09 6.23 -23.17
N THR A 90 4.53 7.33 -22.54
CA THR A 90 4.75 7.45 -21.09
C THR A 90 3.53 7.01 -20.30
N GLY A 91 2.34 7.51 -20.63
CA GLY A 91 1.10 7.15 -19.96
C GLY A 91 0.78 5.66 -20.07
N ARG A 92 1.05 5.01 -21.21
CA ARG A 92 0.83 3.55 -21.36
C ARG A 92 1.78 2.71 -20.51
N VAL A 93 3.07 3.09 -20.43
CA VAL A 93 4.03 2.44 -19.52
C VAL A 93 3.50 2.52 -18.09
N LEU A 94 3.10 3.72 -17.67
CA LEU A 94 2.62 3.99 -16.33
C LEU A 94 1.28 3.31 -16.02
N MET A 95 0.36 3.25 -16.98
CA MET A 95 -0.92 2.55 -16.83
C MET A 95 -0.72 1.05 -16.67
N LEU A 96 0.15 0.43 -17.48
CA LEU A 96 0.44 -0.99 -17.34
C LEU A 96 1.07 -1.28 -15.98
N TYR A 97 2.03 -0.45 -15.57
CA TYR A 97 2.63 -0.58 -14.24
C TYR A 97 1.59 -0.46 -13.13
N PHE A 98 0.65 0.50 -13.23
CA PHE A 98 -0.44 0.66 -12.27
C PHE A 98 -1.26 -0.62 -12.12
N VAL A 99 -1.73 -1.21 -13.22
CA VAL A 99 -2.56 -2.42 -13.22
C VAL A 99 -1.81 -3.58 -12.58
N LEU A 100 -0.57 -3.82 -12.99
CA LEU A 100 0.26 -4.90 -12.44
C LEU A 100 0.53 -4.69 -10.95
N ARG A 101 0.81 -3.44 -10.56
CA ARG A 101 1.12 -3.09 -9.18
C ARG A 101 -0.09 -3.24 -8.26
N GLN A 102 -1.27 -2.82 -8.70
CA GLN A 102 -2.51 -2.95 -7.94
C GLN A 102 -2.93 -4.42 -7.81
N ALA A 103 -2.83 -5.19 -8.90
CA ALA A 103 -3.15 -6.62 -8.89
C ALA A 103 -2.21 -7.42 -7.96
N THR A 104 -0.90 -7.14 -8.01
CA THR A 104 0.06 -7.80 -7.11
C THR A 104 -0.13 -7.38 -5.65
N ALA A 105 -0.44 -6.11 -5.38
CA ALA A 105 -0.77 -5.64 -4.04
C ALA A 105 -2.04 -6.30 -3.48
N ALA A 106 -3.08 -6.50 -4.31
CA ALA A 106 -4.31 -7.21 -3.92
C ALA A 106 -4.07 -8.68 -3.53
N LEU A 107 -3.01 -9.28 -4.05
CA LEU A 107 -2.55 -10.63 -3.68
C LEU A 107 -1.60 -10.64 -2.47
N GLY A 108 -1.35 -9.49 -1.83
CA GLY A 108 -0.43 -9.35 -0.70
C GLY A 108 1.04 -9.25 -1.10
N LEU A 109 1.36 -9.14 -2.39
CA LEU A 109 2.73 -9.06 -2.91
C LEU A 109 3.21 -7.59 -3.00
N THR A 110 3.00 -6.83 -1.93
CA THR A 110 3.38 -5.41 -1.85
C THR A 110 4.88 -5.19 -1.97
N SER A 111 5.70 -6.19 -1.69
CA SER A 111 7.15 -6.12 -1.83
C SER A 111 7.66 -6.19 -3.27
N LEU A 112 6.85 -6.57 -4.26
CA LEU A 112 7.29 -6.72 -5.66
C LEU A 112 7.63 -5.40 -6.37
N GLY A 113 7.05 -4.29 -5.91
CA GLY A 113 7.26 -2.96 -6.47
C GLY A 113 7.93 -2.03 -5.48
N GLY A 114 7.53 -0.76 -5.49
CA GLY A 114 8.10 0.24 -4.60
C GLY A 114 9.09 1.16 -5.31
N HIS A 115 9.26 2.34 -4.71
CA HIS A 115 10.07 3.43 -5.26
C HIS A 115 11.51 3.02 -5.60
N ALA A 116 12.18 2.36 -4.65
CA ALA A 116 13.59 2.00 -4.79
C ALA A 116 13.80 0.78 -5.70
N GLN A 117 12.88 -0.18 -5.67
CA GLN A 117 13.07 -1.49 -6.32
C GLN A 117 12.67 -1.46 -7.78
N MET A 118 11.64 -0.68 -8.12
CA MET A 118 10.99 -0.76 -9.43
C MET A 118 10.81 0.60 -10.09
N VAL A 119 10.30 1.59 -9.35
CA VAL A 119 10.03 2.91 -9.95
C VAL A 119 11.32 3.57 -10.43
N ARG A 120 12.29 3.78 -9.55
CA ARG A 120 13.53 4.50 -9.85
C ARG A 120 14.43 3.79 -10.88
N PRO A 121 14.72 2.48 -10.76
CA PRO A 121 15.66 1.83 -11.68
C PRO A 121 15.02 1.34 -13.00
N LEU A 122 13.69 1.28 -13.10
CA LEU A 122 13.02 0.70 -14.28
C LEU A 122 11.88 1.58 -14.81
N ILE A 123 10.82 1.80 -14.03
CA ILE A 123 9.58 2.40 -14.55
C ILE A 123 9.78 3.85 -14.96
N ALA A 124 10.47 4.66 -14.15
CA ALA A 124 10.76 6.06 -14.47
C ALA A 124 11.66 6.18 -15.72
N PRO A 125 12.82 5.49 -15.81
CA PRO A 125 13.61 5.46 -17.04
C PRO A 125 12.82 5.00 -18.28
N MET A 126 11.96 3.99 -18.16
CA MET A 126 11.11 3.53 -19.28
C MET A 126 10.09 4.59 -19.70
N ALA A 127 9.44 5.25 -18.74
CA ALA A 127 8.46 6.29 -18.99
C ALA A 127 9.10 7.54 -19.61
N GLU A 128 10.31 7.91 -19.18
CA GLU A 128 11.14 8.96 -19.78
C GLU A 128 11.57 8.59 -21.21
N ALA A 129 12.09 7.39 -21.43
CA ALA A 129 12.50 6.92 -22.74
C ALA A 129 11.32 6.90 -23.74
N ALA A 130 10.13 6.52 -23.29
CA ALA A 130 8.92 6.58 -24.11
C ALA A 130 8.53 8.01 -24.52
N ALA A 131 8.75 9.01 -23.64
CA ALA A 131 8.56 10.41 -23.99
C ALA A 131 9.66 10.91 -24.95
N VAL A 132 10.93 10.57 -24.70
CA VAL A 132 12.06 10.98 -25.57
C VAL A 132 11.89 10.45 -26.98
N ASN A 133 11.53 9.16 -27.13
CA ASN A 133 11.31 8.55 -28.44
C ASN A 133 10.19 9.21 -29.25
N ARG A 134 9.21 9.84 -28.58
CA ARG A 134 8.04 10.44 -29.22
C ARG A 134 8.17 11.94 -29.45
N HIS A 135 8.88 12.64 -28.56
CA HIS A 135 8.93 14.10 -28.52
C HIS A 135 10.33 14.69 -28.68
N GLY A 136 11.37 13.86 -28.76
CA GLY A 136 12.77 14.31 -28.80
C GLY A 136 13.30 14.65 -27.41
N GLU A 137 14.28 15.55 -27.34
CA GLU A 137 14.86 15.95 -26.05
C GLU A 137 13.82 16.61 -25.14
N LEU A 138 13.80 16.20 -23.88
CA LEU A 138 12.85 16.68 -22.89
C LEU A 138 13.52 17.69 -21.96
N PRO A 139 12.90 18.85 -21.70
CA PRO A 139 13.31 19.75 -20.63
C PRO A 139 13.31 19.04 -19.26
N GLU A 140 14.23 19.41 -18.38
CA GLU A 140 14.39 18.76 -17.07
C GLU A 140 13.11 18.83 -16.22
N ALA A 141 12.35 19.92 -16.32
CA ALA A 141 11.06 20.06 -15.64
C ALA A 141 10.05 18.97 -16.07
N VAL A 142 10.02 18.63 -17.36
CA VAL A 142 9.14 17.58 -17.89
C VAL A 142 9.62 16.20 -17.42
N ARG A 143 10.94 15.97 -17.43
CA ARG A 143 11.54 14.73 -16.91
C ARG A 143 11.17 14.50 -15.45
N GLN A 144 11.29 15.54 -14.62
CA GLN A 144 10.92 15.47 -13.21
C GLN A 144 9.41 15.26 -13.01
N GLN A 145 8.58 15.85 -13.87
CA GLN A 145 7.15 15.59 -13.86
C GLN A 145 6.83 14.12 -14.17
N ILE A 146 7.49 13.51 -15.16
CA ILE A 146 7.33 12.08 -15.49
C ILE A 146 7.73 11.20 -14.30
N ARG A 147 8.87 11.49 -13.65
CA ARG A 147 9.31 10.79 -12.43
C ARG A 147 8.31 10.89 -11.30
N ALA A 148 7.77 12.09 -11.06
CA ALA A 148 6.75 12.32 -10.04
C ALA A 148 5.47 11.51 -10.34
N HIS A 149 5.04 11.45 -11.60
CA HIS A 149 3.92 10.59 -12.00
C HIS A 149 4.23 9.10 -11.82
N ALA A 150 5.46 8.64 -12.12
CA ALA A 150 5.86 7.26 -11.90
C ALA A 150 5.80 6.86 -10.42
N SER A 151 6.26 7.73 -9.52
CA SER A 151 6.11 7.54 -8.07
C SER A 151 4.66 7.61 -7.62
N GLY A 152 3.87 8.54 -8.17
CA GLY A 152 2.43 8.63 -7.87
C GLY A 152 1.67 7.35 -8.21
N VAL A 153 2.01 6.72 -9.34
CA VAL A 153 1.42 5.45 -9.77
C VAL A 153 1.66 4.33 -8.78
N ASP A 154 2.90 4.19 -8.28
CA ASP A 154 3.21 3.15 -7.29
C ASP A 154 2.40 3.34 -6.00
N ASN A 155 2.36 4.58 -5.48
CA ASN A 155 1.64 4.89 -4.25
C ASN A 155 0.15 4.59 -4.36
N VAL A 156 -0.51 5.09 -5.41
CA VAL A 156 -1.96 4.91 -5.57
C VAL A 156 -2.30 3.45 -5.83
N ALA A 157 -1.51 2.74 -6.63
CA ALA A 157 -1.74 1.33 -6.93
C ALA A 157 -1.62 0.45 -5.68
N VAL A 158 -0.59 0.67 -4.86
CA VAL A 158 -0.41 -0.09 -3.60
C VAL A 158 -1.49 0.24 -2.61
N PHE A 159 -1.75 1.53 -2.36
CA PHE A 159 -2.70 1.98 -1.35
C PHE A 159 -4.08 1.32 -1.54
N PHE A 160 -4.65 1.41 -2.75
CA PHE A 160 -5.96 0.82 -3.02
C PHE A 160 -5.91 -0.68 -3.33
N GLY A 161 -4.75 -1.22 -3.72
CA GLY A 161 -4.60 -2.64 -4.01
C GLY A 161 -4.49 -3.47 -2.73
N GLU A 162 -3.67 -3.02 -1.78
CA GLU A 162 -3.41 -3.74 -0.53
C GLU A 162 -4.68 -3.92 0.31
N ASP A 163 -5.62 -2.98 0.25
CA ASP A 163 -6.93 -3.05 0.94
C ASP A 163 -7.79 -4.26 0.53
N ILE A 164 -7.53 -4.89 -0.63
CA ILE A 164 -8.20 -6.12 -1.05
C ILE A 164 -7.61 -7.35 -0.35
N PHE A 165 -6.39 -7.27 0.18
CA PHE A 165 -5.71 -8.39 0.80
C PHE A 165 -6.26 -8.67 2.21
N ILE A 166 -6.64 -9.94 2.45
CA ILE A 166 -7.33 -10.36 3.68
C ILE A 166 -6.55 -10.17 4.98
N ALA A 167 -5.21 -10.13 4.92
CA ALA A 167 -4.35 -10.04 6.10
C ALA A 167 -3.80 -8.62 6.35
N ILE A 168 -4.46 -7.60 5.78
CA ILE A 168 -4.19 -6.21 6.15
C ILE A 168 -4.66 -5.93 7.59
N GLN A 169 -3.90 -5.09 8.30
CA GLN A 169 -4.13 -4.86 9.73
C GLN A 169 -5.43 -4.11 10.01
N SER A 170 -5.87 -3.22 9.11
CA SER A 170 -7.13 -2.48 9.27
C SER A 170 -8.35 -3.41 9.21
N ILE A 171 -8.36 -4.40 8.32
CA ILE A 171 -9.45 -5.38 8.19
C ILE A 171 -9.54 -6.26 9.42
N LEU A 172 -8.39 -6.73 9.94
CA LEU A 172 -8.34 -7.51 11.16
C LEU A 172 -8.85 -6.72 12.37
N LEU A 173 -8.54 -5.43 12.44
CA LEU A 173 -9.06 -4.53 13.48
C LEU A 173 -10.59 -4.36 13.37
N ILE A 174 -11.12 -4.11 12.17
CA ILE A 174 -12.57 -4.00 11.93
C ILE A 174 -13.28 -5.30 12.33
N LYS A 175 -12.74 -6.45 11.92
CA LYS A 175 -13.28 -7.76 12.28
C LYS A 175 -13.31 -7.96 13.79
N GLY A 176 -12.22 -7.65 14.48
CA GLY A 176 -12.15 -7.76 15.94
C GLY A 176 -13.14 -6.84 16.65
N PHE A 177 -13.33 -5.62 16.15
CA PHE A 177 -14.33 -4.69 16.70
C PHE A 177 -15.77 -5.21 16.49
N LEU A 178 -16.10 -5.70 15.29
CA LEU A 178 -17.43 -6.24 15.00
C LEU A 178 -17.75 -7.46 15.85
N GLU A 179 -16.78 -8.36 16.03
CA GLU A 179 -16.93 -9.57 16.85
C GLU A 179 -17.16 -9.23 18.33
N GLN A 180 -16.46 -8.23 18.87
CA GLN A 180 -16.71 -7.72 20.23
C GLN A 180 -18.13 -7.17 20.43
N ASN A 181 -18.80 -6.76 19.35
CA ASN A 181 -20.18 -6.27 19.34
C ASN A 181 -21.19 -7.36 18.90
N GLY A 182 -20.80 -8.64 18.87
CA GLY A 182 -21.67 -9.76 18.53
C GLY A 182 -21.93 -9.94 17.04
N ILE A 183 -21.17 -9.27 16.17
CA ILE A 183 -21.29 -9.38 14.70
C ILE A 183 -20.13 -10.24 14.19
N SER A 184 -20.44 -11.49 13.86
CA SER A 184 -19.47 -12.41 13.25
C SER A 184 -19.45 -12.24 11.73
N ILE A 185 -18.33 -11.72 11.20
CA ILE A 185 -18.08 -11.59 9.77
C ILE A 185 -16.69 -12.15 9.43
N GLU A 186 -16.60 -12.90 8.33
CA GLU A 186 -15.31 -13.37 7.86
C GLU A 186 -14.49 -12.20 7.26
N PRO A 187 -13.16 -12.12 7.48
CA PRO A 187 -12.32 -11.07 6.93
C PRO A 187 -12.45 -10.93 5.41
N LEU A 188 -12.67 -12.05 4.70
CA LEU A 188 -12.86 -12.05 3.26
C LEU A 188 -14.02 -11.15 2.83
N HIS A 189 -15.16 -11.21 3.53
CA HIS A 189 -16.32 -10.38 3.21
C HIS A 189 -16.01 -8.89 3.32
N LEU A 190 -15.19 -8.48 4.31
CA LEU A 190 -14.74 -7.10 4.43
C LEU A 190 -13.81 -6.70 3.28
N SER A 191 -12.86 -7.58 2.93
CA SER A 191 -11.88 -7.34 1.84
C SER A 191 -12.52 -7.18 0.46
N VAL A 192 -13.57 -7.95 0.13
CA VAL A 192 -14.21 -7.85 -1.19
C VAL A 192 -14.81 -6.46 -1.42
N TRP A 193 -15.22 -5.76 -0.36
CA TRP A 193 -15.74 -4.40 -0.44
C TRP A 193 -14.68 -3.34 -0.78
N ALA A 194 -13.39 -3.67 -0.74
CA ALA A 194 -12.33 -2.81 -1.27
C ALA A 194 -12.20 -2.89 -2.81
N ILE A 195 -12.80 -3.88 -3.47
CA ILE A 195 -12.71 -4.04 -4.93
C ILE A 195 -13.33 -2.84 -5.68
N PRO A 196 -14.54 -2.35 -5.34
CA PRO A 196 -15.12 -1.20 -6.02
C PRO A 196 -14.26 0.08 -5.92
N THR A 197 -13.66 0.35 -4.76
CA THR A 197 -12.79 1.51 -4.58
C THR A 197 -11.48 1.34 -5.35
N ALA A 198 -10.92 0.14 -5.41
CA ALA A 198 -9.77 -0.18 -6.23
C ALA A 198 -10.04 0.01 -7.73
N ILE A 199 -11.21 -0.42 -8.22
CA ILE A 199 -11.64 -0.19 -9.61
C ILE A 199 -11.79 1.31 -9.89
N ALA A 200 -12.42 2.06 -8.97
CA ALA A 200 -12.56 3.51 -9.12
C ALA A 200 -11.19 4.20 -9.17
N ALA A 201 -10.26 3.82 -8.29
CA ALA A 201 -8.89 4.32 -8.30
C ALA A 201 -8.18 4.01 -9.63
N LEU A 202 -8.37 2.81 -10.17
CA LEU A 202 -7.82 2.41 -11.47
C LEU A 202 -8.34 3.29 -12.60
N LEU A 203 -9.66 3.46 -12.69
CA LEU A 203 -10.27 4.30 -13.73
C LEU A 203 -9.82 5.76 -13.62
N ILE A 204 -9.83 6.33 -12.42
CA ILE A 204 -9.41 7.72 -12.17
C ILE A 204 -7.91 7.89 -12.47
N HIS A 205 -7.07 6.94 -12.09
CA HIS A 205 -5.63 7.11 -12.30
C HIS A 205 -5.23 6.86 -13.76
N CYS A 206 -5.81 5.87 -14.43
CA CYS A 206 -5.61 5.64 -15.86
C CYS A 206 -6.09 6.84 -16.70
N THR A 207 -7.22 7.45 -16.36
CA THR A 207 -7.67 8.68 -17.05
C THR A 207 -6.71 9.84 -16.84
N ARG A 208 -6.19 10.04 -15.62
CA ARG A 208 -5.14 11.05 -15.35
C ARG A 208 -3.87 10.82 -16.18
N LEU A 209 -3.45 9.56 -16.36
CA LEU A 209 -2.28 9.20 -17.17
C LEU A 209 -2.53 9.39 -18.68
N ALA A 210 -3.75 9.10 -19.16
CA ALA A 210 -4.14 9.41 -20.53
C ALA A 210 -4.15 10.94 -20.79
N LEU A 211 -4.57 11.73 -19.80
CA LEU A 211 -4.50 13.20 -19.86
C LEU A 211 -3.05 13.71 -19.83
N LEU A 212 -2.15 13.04 -19.10
CA LEU A 212 -0.72 13.35 -19.12
C LEU A 212 -0.14 13.19 -20.54
N ASP A 213 -0.40 12.06 -21.22
CA ASP A 213 0.03 11.85 -22.61
C ASP A 213 -0.48 12.95 -23.56
N ARG A 214 -1.75 13.35 -23.39
CA ARG A 214 -2.34 14.46 -24.17
C ARG A 214 -1.66 15.79 -23.88
N ARG A 215 -1.32 16.08 -22.62
CA ARG A 215 -0.61 17.32 -22.22
C ARG A 215 0.80 17.35 -22.78
N LEU A 216 1.55 16.25 -22.68
CA LEU A 216 2.89 16.14 -23.27
C LEU A 216 2.82 16.36 -24.79
N THR A 217 1.90 15.70 -25.47
CA THR A 217 1.72 15.86 -26.93
C THR A 217 1.39 17.31 -27.32
N ARG A 218 0.50 17.99 -26.57
CA ARG A 218 0.18 19.40 -26.84
C ARG A 218 1.35 20.33 -26.55
N GLY A 219 2.05 20.14 -25.43
CA GLY A 219 3.18 20.96 -25.04
C GLY A 219 4.31 20.93 -26.08
N PHE A 220 4.68 19.74 -26.55
CA PHE A 220 5.72 19.59 -27.58
C PHE A 220 5.22 19.87 -29.01
N GLY A 221 3.92 19.73 -29.27
CA GLY A 221 3.32 20.09 -30.56
C GLY A 221 3.29 21.61 -30.82
N LEU A 222 3.23 22.43 -29.77
CA LEU A 222 3.29 23.89 -29.87
C LEU A 222 4.71 24.42 -30.10
N VAL A 223 5.71 23.81 -29.44
CA VAL A 223 7.14 24.18 -29.60
C VAL A 223 7.65 23.92 -31.03
N GLY A 224 7.15 22.89 -31.69
CA GLY A 224 7.48 22.60 -33.10
C GLY A 224 6.95 23.63 -34.11
N GLN A 225 5.97 24.47 -33.74
CA GLN A 225 5.44 25.54 -34.61
C GLN A 225 6.15 26.89 -34.40
N GLU A 226 6.70 27.15 -33.21
CA GLU A 226 7.46 28.38 -32.94
C GLU A 226 8.87 28.37 -33.56
N GLY A 227 9.48 27.19 -33.77
CA GLY A 227 10.76 27.06 -34.47
C GLY A 227 10.66 27.10 -36.01
N ALA A 228 9.46 27.21 -36.57
CA ALA A 228 9.18 27.23 -38.01
C ALA A 228 8.65 28.59 -38.52
N ARG A 229 8.67 29.63 -37.68
CA ARG A 229 8.40 31.03 -38.03
C ARG A 229 9.66 31.86 -37.86
#